data_AF-A0A1Y2DIE9-F1
#
_entry.id   AF-A0A1Y2DIE9-F1
#
_cell.length_a   1.000
_cell.length_b   1.000
_cell.length_c   1.000
_cell.angle_alpha   90.00
_cell.angle_beta   90.00
_cell.angle_gamma   90.00
#
_symmetry.space_group_name_H-M   'P 1'
#
loop_
_entity.id
_entity.type
_entity.pdbx_description
1 polymer ?
#
loop_
_entity_poly.entity_id
_entity_poly.type
_entity_poly.pdbx_seq_one_letter_code
_entity_poly.pdbx_strand_id
1 'polypeptide(L)'
;MPITEQQAVEWAGSVTADELTALPTSSNGRLTLQRCHQMISVSTAVVHCLIPGGAQPPVLPLPEGRREPASTWCAHLLTRDDRKRQTLSGARLIRTGLANTNGADDDRFLRTFGHKQEIADRGPGSPFLKIMYDPMVSAMMHNYVQEAVQWMLKGGTSRNSFLPLLWAGFRDWATSSAWTRGVVFLYAKEYKQRVQAALHHHQQSLSCLTLDSMPITEHEATAWAGPQSADDLIPIPERLTWIALRLILDFRTAVIHCLVPGGLTPPLSFRRMSASLQLQELCRKVLERDATRRQSCDEALYQDNIAIPSQLHKAAFLRTLGHVSILEDHLARHNYPFVQLMFDPALDAEIHAYIAEAVRIMMRYGTSQRSFIPLLWAGLRDWETCSAWTRGKILLAARNYREAVERGKAQHVKFKTNELLVSMGLEPNHSLAHLPSLTARQTRRNGISECELRARWG
;
A
#
# COMPACT_ATOMS: atom_id res chain seq x y z
N MET A 1 -22.78 -10.65 -4.43
CA MET A 1 -23.82 -9.60 -4.45
C MET A 1 -23.20 -8.29 -4.02
N PRO A 2 -23.60 -7.14 -4.62
CA PRO A 2 -23.22 -5.82 -4.14
C PRO A 2 -23.61 -5.63 -2.66
N ILE A 3 -22.90 -4.76 -1.95
CA ILE A 3 -23.24 -4.39 -0.56
C ILE A 3 -24.49 -3.51 -0.59
N THR A 4 -25.53 -3.89 0.15
CA THR A 4 -26.74 -3.07 0.28
C THR A 4 -26.53 -1.95 1.30
N GLU A 5 -27.32 -0.88 1.22
CA GLU A 5 -27.27 0.19 2.24
C GLU A 5 -27.61 -0.33 3.65
N GLN A 6 -28.54 -1.28 3.75
CA GLN A 6 -28.88 -1.92 5.03
C GLN A 6 -27.68 -2.67 5.63
N GLN A 7 -26.93 -3.42 4.81
CA GLN A 7 -25.69 -4.07 5.25
C GLN A 7 -24.63 -3.04 5.64
N ALA A 8 -24.51 -1.94 4.91
CA ALA A 8 -23.57 -0.86 5.25
C ALA A 8 -23.90 -0.22 6.61
N VAL A 9 -25.18 0.02 6.89
CA VAL A 9 -25.66 0.49 8.20
C VAL A 9 -25.32 -0.52 9.30
N GLU A 10 -25.64 -1.80 9.08
CA GLU A 10 -25.35 -2.88 10.03
C GLU A 10 -23.85 -3.00 10.33
N TRP A 11 -23.00 -2.96 9.30
CA TRP A 11 -21.56 -3.15 9.44
C TRP A 11 -20.83 -1.96 10.04
N ALA A 12 -21.29 -0.74 9.78
CA ALA A 12 -20.75 0.47 10.39
C ALA A 12 -21.19 0.65 11.84
N GLY A 13 -22.39 0.14 12.19
CA GLY A 13 -22.98 0.32 13.51
C GLY A 13 -23.33 1.78 13.80
N SER A 14 -23.43 2.10 15.09
CA SER A 14 -23.79 3.44 15.58
C SER A 14 -22.61 4.41 15.68
N VAL A 15 -21.39 3.97 15.33
CA VAL A 15 -20.18 4.79 15.47
C VAL A 15 -20.24 5.95 14.48
N THR A 16 -19.92 7.16 14.95
CA THR A 16 -19.88 8.38 14.15
C THR A 16 -18.55 8.53 13.40
N ALA A 17 -18.54 9.35 12.35
CA ALA A 17 -17.32 9.65 11.61
C ALA A 17 -16.25 10.34 12.49
N ASP A 18 -16.67 11.22 13.40
CA ASP A 18 -15.76 11.89 14.35
C ASP A 18 -15.14 10.88 15.34
N GLU A 19 -15.90 9.90 15.82
CA GLU A 19 -15.35 8.81 16.67
C GLU A 19 -14.32 7.95 15.92
N LEU A 20 -14.60 7.61 14.64
CA LEU A 20 -13.68 6.82 13.81
C LEU A 20 -12.40 7.56 13.42
N THR A 21 -12.42 8.89 13.43
CA THR A 21 -11.28 9.74 13.10
C THR A 21 -10.68 10.45 14.32
N ALA A 22 -11.21 10.16 15.51
CA ALA A 22 -10.80 10.81 16.74
C ALA A 22 -9.28 10.77 16.87
N LEU A 23 -8.68 11.95 17.06
CA LEU A 23 -7.26 12.03 17.34
C LEU A 23 -7.02 11.38 18.71
N PRO A 24 -6.20 10.33 18.81
CA PRO A 24 -5.85 9.76 20.10
C PRO A 24 -5.12 10.84 20.88
N THR A 25 -5.79 11.40 21.88
CA THR A 25 -5.18 12.33 22.82
C THR A 25 -4.34 11.52 23.80
N SER A 26 -3.21 12.08 24.25
CA SER A 26 -2.53 11.52 25.42
C SER A 26 -3.51 11.52 26.62
N SER A 27 -3.22 10.73 27.65
CA SER A 27 -3.99 10.74 28.91
C SER A 27 -4.21 12.14 29.49
N ASN A 28 -3.38 13.11 29.08
CA ASN A 28 -3.39 14.49 29.55
C ASN A 28 -4.07 15.45 28.55
N GLY A 29 -4.75 14.94 27.51
CA GLY A 29 -5.44 15.74 26.49
C GLY A 29 -4.50 16.43 25.48
N ARG A 30 -3.17 16.27 25.63
CA ARG A 30 -2.19 16.91 24.74
C ARG A 30 -2.00 16.13 23.45
N LEU A 31 -1.86 16.85 22.33
CA LEU A 31 -1.41 16.27 21.07
C LEU A 31 0.06 15.88 21.16
N THR A 32 0.44 14.80 20.48
CA THR A 32 1.85 14.52 20.23
C THR A 32 2.33 15.32 19.01
N LEU A 33 3.63 15.58 18.94
CA LEU A 33 4.28 16.20 17.78
C LEU A 33 3.91 15.50 16.45
N GLN A 34 3.93 14.16 16.45
CA GLN A 34 3.54 13.34 15.30
C GLN A 34 2.09 13.63 14.87
N ARG A 35 1.16 13.80 15.82
CA ARG A 35 -0.24 14.12 15.50
C ARG A 35 -0.37 15.51 14.90
N CYS A 36 0.37 16.50 15.41
CA CYS A 36 0.40 17.82 14.77
C CYS A 36 0.90 17.72 13.32
N HIS A 37 1.96 16.95 13.04
CA HIS A 37 2.44 16.72 11.68
C HIS A 37 1.40 16.01 10.80
N GLN A 38 0.70 15.03 11.34
CA GLN A 38 -0.40 14.36 10.63
C GLN A 38 -1.51 15.35 10.27
N MET A 39 -1.89 16.22 11.21
CA MET A 39 -2.93 17.22 10.99
C MET A 39 -2.56 18.21 9.88
N ILE A 40 -1.33 18.72 9.92
CA ILE A 40 -0.75 19.59 8.89
C ILE A 40 -0.72 18.86 7.53
N SER A 41 -0.34 17.59 7.52
CA SER A 41 -0.25 16.80 6.28
C SER A 41 -1.63 16.61 5.64
N VAL A 42 -2.66 16.35 6.45
CA VAL A 42 -4.05 16.27 5.97
C VAL A 42 -4.51 17.62 5.42
N SER A 43 -4.37 18.73 6.16
CA SER A 43 -4.82 20.03 5.66
C SER A 43 -4.10 20.44 4.37
N THR A 44 -2.80 20.22 4.28
CA THR A 44 -2.01 20.48 3.06
C THR A 44 -2.45 19.59 1.90
N ALA A 45 -2.64 18.28 2.12
CA ALA A 45 -3.07 17.35 1.08
C ALA A 45 -4.46 17.68 0.53
N VAL A 46 -5.39 18.12 1.39
CA VAL A 46 -6.72 18.59 0.97
C VAL A 46 -6.61 19.83 0.08
N VAL A 47 -5.77 20.81 0.45
CA VAL A 47 -5.54 22.01 -0.37
C VAL A 47 -5.01 21.65 -1.77
N HIS A 48 -4.06 20.72 -1.86
CA HIS A 48 -3.53 20.27 -3.15
C HIS A 48 -4.54 19.51 -4.01
N CYS A 49 -5.68 19.08 -3.45
CA CYS A 49 -6.78 18.55 -4.25
C CYS A 49 -7.66 19.66 -4.88
N LEU A 50 -7.57 20.90 -4.39
CA LEU A 50 -8.40 22.04 -4.80
C LEU A 50 -7.67 23.00 -5.73
N ILE A 51 -6.38 23.24 -5.48
CA ILE A 51 -5.56 24.18 -6.26
C ILE A 51 -4.37 23.48 -6.92
N PRO A 52 -3.95 23.95 -8.11
CA PRO A 52 -2.71 23.48 -8.72
C PRO A 52 -1.52 23.91 -7.85
N GLY A 53 -0.75 22.95 -7.37
CA GLY A 53 0.42 23.22 -6.51
C GLY A 53 1.25 21.99 -6.14
N GLY A 54 0.96 20.83 -6.74
CA GLY A 54 1.71 19.58 -6.54
C GLY A 54 1.93 18.87 -7.88
N ALA A 55 2.56 17.69 -7.83
CA ALA A 55 2.87 16.89 -9.03
C ALA A 55 1.63 16.36 -9.79
N GLN A 56 0.44 16.48 -9.20
CA GLN A 56 -0.81 16.01 -9.78
C GLN A 56 -1.79 17.16 -9.99
N PRO A 57 -2.61 17.12 -11.06
CA PRO A 57 -3.68 18.09 -11.24
C PRO A 57 -4.67 18.04 -10.07
N PRO A 58 -5.36 19.16 -9.77
CA PRO A 58 -6.37 19.18 -8.71
C PRO A 58 -7.48 18.19 -9.03
N VAL A 59 -7.89 17.43 -8.02
CA VAL A 59 -8.96 16.43 -8.13
C VAL A 59 -10.32 17.10 -8.26
N LEU A 60 -10.49 18.27 -7.63
CA LEU A 60 -11.72 19.05 -7.63
C LEU A 60 -11.42 20.45 -8.20
N PRO A 61 -11.57 20.67 -9.52
CA PRO A 61 -11.35 21.98 -10.09
C PRO A 61 -12.37 22.98 -9.56
N LEU A 62 -11.88 24.07 -8.95
CA LEU A 62 -12.74 25.11 -8.41
C LEU A 62 -13.46 25.90 -9.54
N PRO A 63 -14.78 26.13 -9.44
CA PRO A 63 -15.53 26.97 -10.38
C PRO A 63 -14.95 28.38 -10.48
N GLU A 64 -14.94 28.96 -11.67
CA GLU A 64 -14.25 30.23 -11.98
C GLU A 64 -14.62 31.36 -11.02
N GLY A 65 -15.91 31.59 -10.75
CA GLY A 65 -16.39 32.65 -9.86
C GLY A 65 -16.02 32.48 -8.38
N ARG A 66 -15.40 31.37 -7.99
CA ARG A 66 -15.00 31.05 -6.61
C ARG A 66 -13.51 30.73 -6.48
N ARG A 67 -12.74 30.79 -7.57
CA ARG A 67 -11.30 30.54 -7.54
C ARG A 67 -10.58 31.51 -6.64
N GLU A 68 -10.88 32.80 -6.69
CA GLU A 68 -10.11 33.81 -5.93
C GLU A 68 -10.23 33.67 -4.40
N PRO A 69 -11.44 33.59 -3.79
CA PRO A 69 -11.56 33.47 -2.34
C PRO A 69 -10.97 32.15 -1.83
N ALA A 70 -11.27 31.04 -2.51
CA ALA A 70 -10.79 29.72 -2.13
C ALA A 70 -9.27 29.60 -2.30
N SER A 71 -8.69 30.16 -3.37
CA SER A 71 -7.23 30.18 -3.58
C SER A 71 -6.53 31.01 -2.51
N THR A 72 -7.14 32.14 -2.11
CA THR A 72 -6.61 32.96 -1.01
C THR A 72 -6.60 32.20 0.31
N TRP A 73 -7.68 31.48 0.64
CA TRP A 73 -7.72 30.64 1.84
C TRP A 73 -6.72 29.48 1.77
N CYS A 74 -6.58 28.85 0.60
CA CYS A 74 -5.59 27.81 0.38
C CYS A 74 -4.16 28.33 0.59
N ALA A 75 -3.81 29.49 0.03
CA ALA A 75 -2.50 30.10 0.19
C ALA A 75 -2.20 30.48 1.66
N HIS A 76 -3.19 31.04 2.36
CA HIS A 76 -3.09 31.33 3.79
C HIS A 76 -2.89 30.07 4.62
N LEU A 77 -3.58 28.98 4.28
CA LEU A 77 -3.46 27.69 4.94
C LEU A 77 -2.07 27.07 4.73
N LEU A 78 -1.56 27.05 3.50
CA LEU A 78 -0.21 26.54 3.21
C LEU A 78 0.86 27.34 3.96
N THR A 79 0.76 28.68 3.94
CA THR A 79 1.68 29.57 4.68
C THR A 79 1.64 29.28 6.19
N ARG A 80 0.45 29.06 6.75
CA ARG A 80 0.28 28.70 8.17
C ARG A 80 0.92 27.34 8.47
N ASP A 81 0.64 26.35 7.63
CA ASP A 81 1.12 24.97 7.78
C ASP A 81 2.65 24.91 7.72
N ASP A 82 3.26 25.64 6.79
CA ASP A 82 4.73 25.74 6.69
C ASP A 82 5.35 26.42 7.92
N ARG A 83 4.75 27.53 8.39
CA ARG A 83 5.19 28.16 9.64
C ARG A 83 5.07 27.20 10.83
N LYS A 84 4.00 26.41 10.90
CA LYS A 84 3.81 25.44 11.98
C LYS A 84 4.81 24.30 11.87
N ARG A 85 5.11 23.77 10.68
CA ARG A 85 6.18 22.80 10.44
C ARG A 85 7.53 23.33 10.93
N GLN A 86 7.89 24.57 10.59
CA GLN A 86 9.14 25.21 11.03
C GLN A 86 9.22 25.38 12.56
N THR A 87 8.09 25.66 13.21
CA THR A 87 8.02 25.71 14.68
C THR A 87 8.20 24.31 15.28
N LEU A 88 7.53 23.31 14.73
CA LEU A 88 7.58 21.92 15.20
C LEU A 88 8.95 21.26 14.97
N SER A 89 9.67 21.62 13.90
CA SER A 89 11.02 21.12 13.60
C SER A 89 12.15 21.81 14.37
N GLY A 90 11.85 22.73 15.27
CA GLY A 90 12.86 23.44 16.08
C GLY A 90 13.63 24.54 15.34
N ALA A 91 13.49 24.66 14.01
CA ALA A 91 14.20 25.65 13.20
C ALA A 91 13.91 27.11 13.64
N ARG A 92 12.71 27.37 14.17
CA ARG A 92 12.31 28.69 14.68
C ARG A 92 12.56 28.89 16.19
N LEU A 93 12.62 27.80 16.96
CA LEU A 93 12.86 27.81 18.41
C LEU A 93 14.22 28.46 18.76
N ILE A 94 15.23 28.29 17.91
CA ILE A 94 16.58 28.86 18.09
C ILE A 94 16.58 30.39 17.93
N ARG A 95 15.69 30.97 17.12
CA ARG A 95 15.73 32.40 16.76
C ARG A 95 14.85 33.32 17.59
N THR A 96 13.77 32.82 18.20
CA THR A 96 12.75 33.69 18.81
C THR A 96 12.67 33.61 20.34
N GLY A 97 13.53 32.85 21.02
CA GLY A 97 13.55 32.77 22.50
C GLY A 97 12.27 32.21 23.14
N LEU A 98 11.31 31.72 22.34
CA LEU A 98 10.05 31.10 22.78
C LEU A 98 10.32 29.64 23.16
N ALA A 99 11.11 29.43 24.21
CA ALA A 99 11.62 28.12 24.59
C ALA A 99 10.59 27.19 25.27
N ASN A 100 9.36 27.63 25.56
CA ASN A 100 8.46 26.89 26.47
C ASN A 100 6.99 26.73 26.07
N THR A 101 6.54 27.22 24.91
CA THR A 101 5.19 26.89 24.45
C THR A 101 5.26 25.68 23.54
N ASN A 102 4.96 24.50 24.10
CA ASN A 102 4.71 23.28 23.35
C ASN A 102 3.87 23.62 22.12
N GLY A 103 4.42 23.55 20.90
CA GLY A 103 3.65 23.79 19.69
C GLY A 103 2.41 22.88 19.57
N ALA A 104 2.38 21.80 20.35
CA ALA A 104 1.27 20.87 20.52
C ALA A 104 0.15 21.35 21.47
N ASP A 105 0.40 22.32 22.36
CA ASP A 105 -0.59 22.93 23.26
C ASP A 105 -1.22 24.20 22.64
N ASP A 106 -1.06 24.39 21.33
CA ASP A 106 -1.62 25.52 20.60
C ASP A 106 -3.11 25.31 20.31
N ASP A 107 -3.94 25.72 21.27
CA ASP A 107 -5.41 25.70 21.16
C ASP A 107 -5.93 26.41 19.89
N ARG A 108 -5.21 27.44 19.40
CA ARG A 108 -5.57 28.10 18.14
C ARG A 108 -5.37 27.18 16.94
N PHE A 109 -4.31 26.38 16.92
CA PHE A 109 -4.06 25.38 15.88
C PHE A 109 -5.13 24.30 15.90
N LEU A 110 -5.43 23.72 17.07
CA LEU A 110 -6.43 22.66 17.24
C LEU A 110 -7.81 23.05 16.72
N ARG A 111 -8.29 24.24 17.11
CA ARG A 111 -9.60 24.74 16.70
C ARG A 111 -9.73 25.02 15.21
N THR A 112 -8.63 25.05 14.45
CA THR A 112 -8.75 25.13 12.98
C THR A 112 -9.29 23.87 12.33
N PHE A 113 -9.42 22.78 13.10
CA PHE A 113 -9.92 21.48 12.68
C PHE A 113 -11.24 21.11 13.37
N GLY A 114 -11.85 22.03 14.12
CA GLY A 114 -13.08 21.83 14.89
C GLY A 114 -14.38 21.89 14.08
N HIS A 115 -15.49 22.20 14.75
CA HIS A 115 -16.84 22.19 14.15
C HIS A 115 -17.27 23.54 13.57
N LYS A 116 -18.37 23.53 12.80
CA LYS A 116 -18.92 24.72 12.12
C LYS A 116 -19.21 25.88 13.06
N GLN A 117 -19.66 25.61 14.29
CA GLN A 117 -19.98 26.64 15.28
C GLN A 117 -18.76 27.51 15.62
N GLU A 118 -17.55 26.95 15.54
CA GLU A 118 -16.30 27.64 15.85
C GLU A 118 -15.89 28.70 14.80
N ILE A 119 -16.59 28.76 13.66
CA ILE A 119 -16.36 29.78 12.63
C ILE A 119 -16.88 31.15 13.09
N ALA A 120 -18.06 31.19 13.71
CA ALA A 120 -18.73 32.44 14.08
C ALA A 120 -17.91 33.25 15.10
N ASP A 121 -17.21 32.56 15.98
CA ASP A 121 -16.50 33.17 17.10
C ASP A 121 -15.14 33.80 16.73
N ARG A 122 -14.63 33.62 15.50
CA ARG A 122 -13.16 33.71 15.26
C ARG A 122 -12.66 34.59 14.12
N GLY A 123 -13.52 35.42 13.53
CA GLY A 123 -13.10 36.38 12.52
C GLY A 123 -12.31 35.72 11.36
N PRO A 124 -11.35 36.40 10.72
CA PRO A 124 -10.75 35.93 9.49
C PRO A 124 -9.78 34.72 9.61
N GLY A 125 -9.41 34.28 10.83
CA GLY A 125 -8.19 33.51 11.11
C GLY A 125 -8.17 31.99 10.89
N SER A 126 -9.26 31.35 10.45
CA SER A 126 -9.34 29.88 10.34
C SER A 126 -9.52 29.41 8.89
N PRO A 127 -8.47 29.42 8.04
CA PRO A 127 -8.62 29.12 6.62
C PRO A 127 -9.08 27.68 6.35
N PHE A 128 -8.63 26.69 7.14
CA PHE A 128 -9.06 25.30 6.94
C PHE A 128 -10.56 25.10 7.24
N LEU A 129 -11.09 25.63 8.36
CA LEU A 129 -12.53 25.64 8.65
C LEU A 129 -13.32 26.28 7.50
N LYS A 130 -12.86 27.44 7.00
CA LYS A 130 -13.53 28.14 5.89
C LYS A 130 -13.58 27.29 4.63
N ILE A 131 -12.51 26.59 4.28
CA ILE A 131 -12.49 25.69 3.13
C ILE A 131 -13.45 24.51 3.36
N MET A 132 -13.42 23.89 4.54
CA MET A 132 -14.23 22.69 4.86
C MET A 132 -15.74 22.96 4.96
N TYR A 133 -16.13 24.20 5.32
CA TYR A 133 -17.52 24.60 5.51
C TYR A 133 -18.01 25.64 4.51
N ASP A 134 -17.20 26.06 3.54
CA ASP A 134 -17.69 26.79 2.37
C ASP A 134 -18.74 25.92 1.67
N PRO A 135 -19.98 26.42 1.47
CA PRO A 135 -21.08 25.58 0.98
C PRO A 135 -20.77 24.87 -0.34
N MET A 136 -20.06 25.55 -1.25
CA MET A 136 -19.74 25.01 -2.56
C MET A 136 -18.59 23.99 -2.48
N VAL A 137 -17.50 24.35 -1.80
CA VAL A 137 -16.36 23.43 -1.62
C VAL A 137 -16.78 22.18 -0.85
N SER A 138 -17.55 22.34 0.22
CA SER A 138 -18.14 21.24 1.00
C SER A 138 -19.02 20.35 0.13
N ALA A 139 -19.87 20.91 -0.73
CA ALA A 139 -20.73 20.13 -1.62
C ALA A 139 -19.91 19.33 -2.66
N MET A 140 -18.87 19.93 -3.25
CA MET A 140 -17.98 19.22 -4.19
C MET A 140 -17.27 18.04 -3.53
N MET A 141 -16.72 18.22 -2.32
CA MET A 141 -16.10 17.13 -1.58
C MET A 141 -17.10 16.04 -1.19
N HIS A 142 -18.29 16.42 -0.72
CA HIS A 142 -19.35 15.48 -0.38
C HIS A 142 -19.77 14.63 -1.59
N ASN A 143 -19.98 15.24 -2.75
CA ASN A 143 -20.32 14.53 -3.97
C ASN A 143 -19.21 13.55 -4.38
N TYR A 144 -17.94 13.94 -4.24
CA TYR A 144 -16.80 13.06 -4.50
C TYR A 144 -16.76 11.85 -3.54
N VAL A 145 -17.04 12.08 -2.25
CA VAL A 145 -17.15 11.02 -1.23
C VAL A 145 -18.34 10.10 -1.54
N GLN A 146 -19.49 10.66 -1.92
CA GLN A 146 -20.69 9.92 -2.32
C GLN A 146 -20.39 9.00 -3.51
N GLU A 147 -19.70 9.48 -4.55
CA GLU A 147 -19.28 8.63 -5.67
C GLU A 147 -18.36 7.48 -5.22
N ALA A 148 -17.41 7.75 -4.33
CA ALA A 148 -16.52 6.72 -3.78
C ALA A 148 -17.31 5.65 -3.00
N VAL A 149 -18.30 6.07 -2.18
CA VAL A 149 -19.21 5.16 -1.49
C VAL A 149 -20.03 4.33 -2.48
N GLN A 150 -20.54 4.94 -3.55
CA GLN A 150 -21.27 4.20 -4.58
C GLN A 150 -20.40 3.14 -5.26
N TRP A 151 -19.14 3.45 -5.55
CA TRP A 151 -18.18 2.47 -6.09
C TRP A 151 -17.94 1.34 -5.09
N MET A 152 -17.81 1.66 -3.81
CA MET A 152 -17.65 0.68 -2.74
C MET A 152 -18.85 -0.26 -2.60
N LEU A 153 -20.07 0.28 -2.63
CA LEU A 153 -21.28 -0.54 -2.51
C LEU A 153 -21.51 -1.41 -3.74
N LYS A 154 -21.30 -0.85 -4.94
CA LYS A 154 -21.51 -1.58 -6.21
C LYS A 154 -20.43 -2.63 -6.46
N GLY A 155 -19.16 -2.30 -6.19
CA GLY A 155 -18.01 -3.16 -6.46
C GLY A 155 -17.63 -4.11 -5.32
N GLY A 156 -17.99 -3.77 -4.08
CA GLY A 156 -17.76 -4.62 -2.91
C GLY A 156 -18.73 -5.78 -2.87
N THR A 157 -18.24 -6.96 -2.46
CA THR A 157 -19.08 -8.16 -2.30
C THR A 157 -18.96 -8.79 -0.92
N SER A 158 -18.22 -8.17 0.00
CA SER A 158 -17.95 -8.70 1.33
C SER A 158 -17.72 -7.59 2.35
N ARG A 159 -17.81 -7.94 3.64
CA ARG A 159 -17.47 -7.04 4.74
C ARG A 159 -16.02 -6.55 4.68
N ASN A 160 -15.09 -7.34 4.13
CA ASN A 160 -13.68 -6.96 4.00
C ASN A 160 -13.45 -5.86 2.93
N SER A 161 -14.37 -5.71 1.98
CA SER A 161 -14.34 -4.62 0.99
C SER A 161 -15.06 -3.36 1.47
N PHE A 162 -15.74 -3.43 2.61
CA PHE A 162 -16.45 -2.30 3.21
C PHE A 162 -15.50 -1.47 4.08
N LEU A 163 -15.61 -0.15 3.95
CA LEU A 163 -14.78 0.81 4.68
C LEU A 163 -15.68 1.63 5.61
N PRO A 164 -15.76 1.30 6.91
CA PRO A 164 -16.68 1.94 7.85
C PRO A 164 -16.53 3.46 7.90
N LEU A 165 -15.28 3.97 7.86
CA LEU A 165 -15.00 5.39 7.87
C LEU A 165 -15.58 6.14 6.66
N LEU A 166 -15.50 5.54 5.47
CA LEU A 166 -16.00 6.17 4.25
C LEU A 166 -17.53 6.28 4.27
N TRP A 167 -18.20 5.23 4.77
CA TRP A 167 -19.65 5.22 4.96
C TRP A 167 -20.12 6.19 6.04
N ALA A 168 -19.50 6.14 7.23
CA ALA A 168 -19.84 7.05 8.33
C ALA A 168 -19.59 8.51 7.94
N GLY A 169 -18.48 8.79 7.25
CA GLY A 169 -18.16 10.14 6.76
C GLY A 169 -19.15 10.68 5.73
N PHE A 170 -19.71 9.82 4.88
CA PHE A 170 -20.80 10.18 3.98
C PHE A 170 -22.09 10.48 4.76
N ARG A 171 -22.50 9.57 5.67
CA ARG A 171 -23.70 9.72 6.50
C ARG A 171 -23.66 10.97 7.38
N ASP A 172 -22.53 11.21 8.04
CA ASP A 172 -22.37 12.23 9.08
C ASP A 172 -21.77 13.54 8.53
N TRP A 173 -21.68 13.71 7.21
CA TRP A 173 -20.95 14.82 6.59
C TRP A 173 -21.36 16.18 7.16
N ALA A 174 -22.67 16.41 7.33
CA ALA A 174 -23.22 17.68 7.78
C ALA A 174 -22.81 18.07 9.21
N THR A 175 -22.63 17.08 10.10
CA THR A 175 -22.33 17.28 11.53
C THR A 175 -20.84 17.13 11.85
N SER A 176 -20.09 16.45 10.98
CA SER A 176 -18.66 16.18 11.13
C SER A 176 -17.80 17.44 11.28
N SER A 177 -16.74 17.33 12.08
CA SER A 177 -15.69 18.35 12.18
C SER A 177 -14.93 18.57 10.87
N ALA A 178 -14.22 19.69 10.75
CA ALA A 178 -13.34 19.95 9.61
C ALA A 178 -12.21 18.91 9.49
N TRP A 179 -11.69 18.42 10.61
CA TRP A 179 -10.76 17.29 10.64
C TRP A 179 -11.31 16.09 9.90
N THR A 180 -12.48 15.62 10.33
CA THR A 180 -13.15 14.42 9.83
C THR A 180 -13.48 14.54 8.36
N ARG A 181 -14.01 15.69 7.93
CA ARG A 181 -14.27 15.97 6.50
C ARG A 181 -12.99 15.85 5.65
N GLY A 182 -11.89 16.44 6.12
CA GLY A 182 -10.59 16.36 5.44
C GLY A 182 -10.06 14.93 5.34
N VAL A 183 -10.11 14.18 6.44
CA VAL A 183 -9.68 12.76 6.49
C VAL A 183 -10.54 11.89 5.56
N VAL A 184 -11.86 11.98 5.68
CA VAL A 184 -12.82 11.21 4.85
C VAL A 184 -12.62 11.51 3.37
N PHE A 185 -12.43 12.78 3.01
CA PHE A 185 -12.19 13.18 1.62
C PHE A 185 -10.89 12.58 1.05
N LEU A 186 -9.79 12.64 1.79
CA LEU A 186 -8.53 12.02 1.35
C LEU A 186 -8.63 10.50 1.27
N TYR A 187 -9.38 9.89 2.19
CA TYR A 187 -9.65 8.45 2.19
C TYR A 187 -10.48 8.03 0.96
N ALA A 188 -11.49 8.84 0.59
CA ALA A 188 -12.26 8.64 -0.63
C ALA A 188 -11.39 8.75 -1.90
N LYS A 189 -10.47 9.73 -1.93
CA LYS A 189 -9.50 9.91 -3.03
C LYS A 189 -8.62 8.66 -3.19
N GLU A 190 -8.01 8.20 -2.11
CA GLU A 190 -7.17 7.01 -2.14
C GLU A 190 -7.96 5.77 -2.58
N TYR A 191 -9.19 5.61 -2.07
CA TYR A 191 -10.07 4.53 -2.48
C TYR A 191 -10.35 4.54 -3.99
N LYS A 192 -10.77 5.68 -4.56
CA LYS A 192 -11.03 5.81 -6.00
C LYS A 192 -9.79 5.53 -6.84
N GLN A 193 -8.61 5.99 -6.39
CA GLN A 193 -7.33 5.70 -7.06
C GLN A 193 -7.03 4.20 -7.08
N ARG A 194 -7.24 3.48 -5.97
CA ARG A 194 -7.05 2.02 -5.92
C ARG A 194 -8.04 1.28 -6.83
N VAL A 195 -9.31 1.69 -6.84
CA VAL A 195 -10.33 1.10 -7.72
C VAL A 195 -10.01 1.36 -9.18
N GLN A 196 -9.62 2.58 -9.55
CA GLN A 196 -9.19 2.91 -10.92
C GLN A 196 -7.97 2.09 -11.34
N ALA A 197 -6.96 1.96 -10.47
CA ALA A 197 -5.79 1.14 -10.75
C ALA A 197 -6.18 -0.35 -10.96
N ALA A 198 -7.10 -0.87 -10.15
CA ALA A 198 -7.61 -2.23 -10.30
C ALA A 198 -8.42 -2.41 -11.60
N LEU A 199 -9.27 -1.44 -11.96
CA LEU A 199 -10.03 -1.45 -13.21
C LEU A 199 -9.10 -1.37 -14.43
N HIS A 200 -8.08 -0.51 -14.40
CA HIS A 200 -7.07 -0.46 -15.46
C HIS A 200 -6.32 -1.78 -15.58
N HIS A 201 -5.92 -2.39 -14.46
CA HIS A 201 -5.28 -3.71 -14.47
C HIS A 201 -6.21 -4.79 -15.03
N HIS A 202 -7.51 -4.75 -14.70
CA HIS A 202 -8.50 -5.70 -15.21
C HIS A 202 -8.75 -5.52 -16.71
N GLN A 203 -8.93 -4.29 -17.19
CA GLN A 203 -9.06 -3.97 -18.61
C GLN A 203 -7.83 -4.42 -19.40
N GLN A 204 -6.63 -4.18 -18.85
CA GLN A 204 -5.38 -4.67 -19.43
C GLN A 204 -5.36 -6.20 -19.50
N SER A 205 -5.78 -6.89 -18.43
CA SER A 205 -5.86 -8.35 -18.40
C SER A 205 -6.85 -8.91 -19.43
N LEU A 206 -8.01 -8.27 -19.61
CA LEU A 206 -9.00 -8.68 -20.62
C LEU A 206 -8.49 -8.45 -22.05
N SER A 207 -7.78 -7.35 -22.30
CA SER A 207 -7.13 -7.11 -23.61
C SER A 207 -6.01 -8.11 -23.93
N CYS A 208 -5.47 -8.82 -22.93
CA CYS A 208 -4.49 -9.88 -23.15
C CYS A 208 -5.14 -11.24 -23.50
N LEU A 209 -6.47 -11.39 -23.33
CA LEU A 209 -7.18 -12.65 -23.57
C LEU A 209 -7.80 -12.77 -24.96
N THR A 210 -7.66 -11.76 -25.82
CA THR A 210 -7.98 -11.86 -27.25
C THR A 210 -6.88 -12.63 -27.99
N LEU A 211 -6.94 -13.95 -27.80
CA LEU A 211 -6.53 -15.13 -28.58
C LEU A 211 -5.43 -15.16 -29.67
N ASP A 212 -4.67 -14.10 -29.95
CA ASP A 212 -3.54 -14.20 -30.91
C ASP A 212 -2.27 -13.47 -30.47
N SER A 213 -2.18 -13.09 -29.20
CA SER A 213 -0.98 -12.44 -28.72
C SER A 213 0.12 -13.47 -28.44
N MET A 214 1.18 -13.40 -29.25
CA MET A 214 2.37 -14.24 -29.09
C MET A 214 3.04 -13.99 -27.71
N PRO A 215 3.62 -15.03 -27.09
CA PRO A 215 4.39 -14.88 -25.85
C PRO A 215 5.58 -13.94 -26.08
N ILE A 216 6.00 -13.24 -25.03
CA ILE A 216 7.18 -12.36 -25.09
C ILE A 216 8.41 -13.21 -25.43
N THR A 217 9.06 -12.86 -26.52
CA THR A 217 10.31 -13.50 -26.94
C THR A 217 11.49 -12.99 -26.12
N GLU A 218 12.58 -13.76 -26.06
CA GLU A 218 13.82 -13.35 -25.41
C GLU A 218 14.42 -12.08 -26.05
N HIS A 219 14.27 -11.93 -27.37
CA HIS A 219 14.71 -10.74 -28.09
C HIS A 219 13.94 -9.49 -27.65
N GLU A 220 12.62 -9.57 -27.55
CA GLU A 220 11.78 -8.49 -27.03
C GLU A 220 12.09 -8.17 -25.57
N ALA A 221 12.23 -9.19 -24.72
CA ALA A 221 12.60 -9.02 -23.31
C ALA A 221 13.93 -8.26 -23.17
N THR A 222 14.93 -8.62 -23.99
CA THR A 222 16.24 -7.96 -24.02
C THR A 222 16.12 -6.52 -24.52
N ALA A 223 15.36 -6.29 -25.60
CA ALA A 223 15.13 -4.95 -26.14
C ALA A 223 14.40 -4.03 -25.15
N TRP A 224 13.42 -4.57 -24.42
CA TRP A 224 12.62 -3.80 -23.45
C TRP A 224 13.35 -3.54 -22.14
N ALA A 225 14.20 -4.47 -21.67
CA ALA A 225 15.00 -4.25 -20.47
C ALA A 225 16.18 -3.31 -20.73
N GLY A 226 16.69 -3.28 -21.96
CA GLY A 226 17.86 -2.48 -22.33
C GLY A 226 19.20 -3.08 -21.87
N PRO A 227 20.30 -2.38 -22.13
CA PRO A 227 21.65 -2.87 -21.85
C PRO A 227 22.09 -2.69 -20.39
N GLN A 228 21.28 -2.03 -19.56
CA GLN A 228 21.59 -1.73 -18.17
C GLN A 228 21.69 -3.02 -17.34
N SER A 229 22.60 -3.05 -16.37
CA SER A 229 22.67 -4.16 -15.43
C SER A 229 21.52 -4.10 -14.42
N ALA A 230 21.21 -5.22 -13.76
CA ALA A 230 20.21 -5.24 -12.71
C ALA A 230 20.53 -4.27 -11.54
N ASP A 231 21.81 -4.09 -11.20
CA ASP A 231 22.25 -3.14 -10.17
C ASP A 231 22.02 -1.68 -10.60
N ASP A 232 22.19 -1.36 -11.89
CA ASP A 232 21.92 -0.02 -12.44
C ASP A 232 20.42 0.35 -12.38
N LEU A 233 19.54 -0.64 -12.51
CA LEU A 233 18.09 -0.45 -12.43
C LEU A 233 17.60 -0.16 -11.00
N ILE A 234 18.37 -0.54 -9.97
CA ILE A 234 18.03 -0.27 -8.58
C ILE A 234 19.25 0.25 -7.80
N PRO A 235 19.66 1.49 -8.05
CA PRO A 235 20.79 2.06 -7.35
C PRO A 235 20.54 2.05 -5.84
N ILE A 236 21.55 1.64 -5.08
CA ILE A 236 21.53 1.76 -3.63
C ILE A 236 21.50 3.27 -3.29
N PRO A 237 20.60 3.75 -2.43
CA PRO A 237 20.51 5.17 -2.11
C PRO A 237 21.85 5.74 -1.63
N GLU A 238 22.43 6.66 -2.40
CA GLU A 238 23.72 7.27 -2.07
C GLU A 238 23.63 8.14 -0.80
N ARG A 239 22.48 8.76 -0.54
CA ARG A 239 22.25 9.59 0.64
C ARG A 239 21.37 8.84 1.63
N LEU A 240 21.95 8.47 2.77
CA LEU A 240 21.25 7.80 3.86
C LEU A 240 20.66 8.81 4.83
N THR A 241 19.53 9.41 4.47
CA THR A 241 18.66 10.12 5.42
C THR A 241 18.00 9.11 6.36
N TRP A 242 17.40 9.57 7.47
CA TRP A 242 16.66 8.66 8.38
C TRP A 242 15.50 7.95 7.68
N ILE A 243 14.83 8.65 6.77
CA ILE A 243 13.77 8.08 5.91
C ILE A 243 14.35 7.00 5.00
N ALA A 244 15.44 7.28 4.29
CA ALA A 244 16.09 6.30 3.41
C ALA A 244 16.56 5.07 4.19
N LEU A 245 17.15 5.27 5.37
CA LEU A 245 17.57 4.19 6.26
C LEU A 245 16.36 3.34 6.67
N ARG A 246 15.26 3.95 7.10
CA ARG A 246 14.02 3.24 7.47
C ARG A 246 13.48 2.40 6.31
N LEU A 247 13.44 2.96 5.10
CA LEU A 247 13.01 2.24 3.90
C LEU A 247 13.90 1.02 3.59
N ILE A 248 15.20 1.13 3.82
CA ILE A 248 16.14 0.00 3.67
C ILE A 248 15.87 -1.08 4.72
N LEU A 249 15.60 -0.70 5.98
CA LEU A 249 15.27 -1.67 7.04
C LEU A 249 13.95 -2.38 6.75
N ASP A 250 12.92 -1.65 6.31
CA ASP A 250 11.62 -2.20 5.95
C ASP A 250 11.72 -3.14 4.74
N PHE A 251 12.55 -2.77 3.77
CA PHE A 251 12.92 -3.65 2.66
C PHE A 251 13.57 -4.96 3.14
N ARG A 252 14.63 -4.89 3.96
CA ARG A 252 15.36 -6.09 4.43
C ARG A 252 14.43 -7.01 5.22
N THR A 253 13.61 -6.44 6.10
CA THR A 253 12.60 -7.20 6.85
C THR A 253 11.57 -7.85 5.94
N ALA A 254 11.08 -7.17 4.90
CA ALA A 254 10.18 -7.76 3.92
C ALA A 254 10.82 -8.95 3.17
N VAL A 255 12.10 -8.85 2.81
CA VAL A 255 12.87 -9.97 2.22
C VAL A 255 12.94 -11.15 3.19
N ILE A 256 13.27 -10.90 4.47
CA ILE A 256 13.32 -11.99 5.47
C ILE A 256 11.96 -12.66 5.64
N HIS A 257 10.86 -11.91 5.59
CA HIS A 257 9.51 -12.48 5.63
C HIS A 257 9.08 -13.18 4.33
N CYS A 258 9.90 -13.20 3.29
CA CYS A 258 9.77 -14.19 2.21
C CYS A 258 10.27 -15.56 2.64
N LEU A 259 11.16 -15.64 3.63
CA LEU A 259 11.89 -16.84 4.02
C LEU A 259 11.35 -17.47 5.30
N VAL A 260 10.88 -16.65 6.25
CA VAL A 260 10.36 -17.09 7.54
C VAL A 260 8.98 -16.50 7.83
N PRO A 261 8.16 -17.17 8.67
CA PRO A 261 6.88 -16.62 9.12
C PRO A 261 7.02 -15.25 9.83
N GLY A 262 5.94 -14.46 9.84
CA GLY A 262 5.86 -13.19 10.58
C GLY A 262 5.53 -11.96 9.73
N GLY A 263 5.53 -12.09 8.40
CA GLY A 263 5.08 -11.04 7.49
C GLY A 263 3.57 -11.05 7.23
N LEU A 264 3.09 -10.06 6.48
CA LEU A 264 1.70 -9.98 6.01
C LEU A 264 1.32 -11.12 5.06
N THR A 265 2.31 -11.72 4.42
CA THR A 265 2.15 -12.77 3.41
C THR A 265 2.87 -14.05 3.85
N PRO A 266 2.29 -15.24 3.61
CA PRO A 266 2.91 -16.52 3.98
C PRO A 266 4.30 -16.67 3.36
N PRO A 267 5.29 -17.25 4.08
CA PRO A 267 6.63 -17.42 3.55
C PRO A 267 6.62 -18.31 2.30
N LEU A 268 7.63 -18.13 1.46
CA LEU A 268 7.88 -18.99 0.32
C LEU A 268 8.29 -20.38 0.82
N SER A 269 7.76 -21.43 0.20
CA SER A 269 8.02 -22.82 0.58
C SER A 269 9.40 -23.30 0.15
N PHE A 270 10.46 -22.69 0.68
CA PHE A 270 11.84 -23.08 0.49
C PHE A 270 12.19 -24.25 1.41
N ARG A 271 12.40 -25.45 0.82
CA ARG A 271 12.53 -26.70 1.59
C ARG A 271 13.74 -26.65 2.53
N ARG A 272 14.86 -26.07 2.09
CA ARG A 272 16.08 -26.01 2.90
C ARG A 272 16.05 -24.93 3.97
N MET A 273 15.32 -23.83 3.76
CA MET A 273 15.14 -22.77 4.76
C MET A 273 14.48 -23.32 6.04
N SER A 274 13.50 -24.21 5.87
CA SER A 274 12.83 -24.88 7.01
C SER A 274 13.73 -25.89 7.73
N ALA A 275 14.73 -26.45 7.03
CA ALA A 275 15.60 -27.49 7.57
C ALA A 275 16.91 -26.98 8.18
N SER A 276 17.38 -25.79 7.78
CA SER A 276 18.66 -25.23 8.22
C SER A 276 18.52 -24.28 9.41
N LEU A 277 18.95 -24.74 10.60
CA LEU A 277 19.02 -23.90 11.80
C LEU A 277 19.92 -22.67 11.60
N GLN A 278 21.00 -22.81 10.83
CA GLN A 278 21.93 -21.71 10.55
C GLN A 278 21.25 -20.59 9.75
N LEU A 279 20.46 -20.93 8.72
CA LEU A 279 19.74 -19.93 7.94
C LEU A 279 18.66 -19.24 8.80
N GLN A 280 17.95 -20.00 9.64
CA GLN A 280 16.96 -19.44 10.56
C GLN A 280 17.60 -18.46 11.54
N GLU A 281 18.78 -18.81 12.06
CA GLU A 281 19.55 -17.95 12.95
C GLU A 281 20.02 -16.67 12.23
N LEU A 282 20.42 -16.74 10.96
CA LEU A 282 20.75 -15.56 10.15
C LEU A 282 19.52 -14.65 9.95
N CYS A 283 18.36 -15.22 9.61
CA CYS A 283 17.11 -14.48 9.51
C CYS A 283 16.77 -13.75 10.82
N ARG A 284 16.86 -14.45 11.96
CA ARG A 284 16.64 -13.88 13.29
C ARG A 284 17.59 -12.70 13.56
N LYS A 285 18.89 -12.89 13.32
CA LYS A 285 19.90 -11.83 13.48
C LYS A 285 19.62 -10.61 12.60
N VAL A 286 19.12 -10.79 11.38
CA VAL A 286 18.72 -9.66 10.52
C VAL A 286 17.56 -8.90 11.16
N LEU A 287 16.50 -9.60 11.57
CA LEU A 287 15.30 -8.98 12.14
C LEU A 287 15.61 -8.22 13.44
N GLU A 288 16.42 -8.79 14.34
CA GLU A 288 16.83 -8.14 15.58
C GLU A 288 17.63 -6.88 15.33
N ARG A 289 18.61 -6.93 14.42
CA ARG A 289 19.42 -5.75 14.06
C ARG A 289 18.57 -4.67 13.42
N ASP A 290 17.60 -5.04 12.59
CA ASP A 290 16.70 -4.10 11.95
C ASP A 290 15.74 -3.48 12.98
N ALA A 291 15.24 -4.25 13.93
CA ALA A 291 14.40 -3.74 15.03
C ALA A 291 15.16 -2.74 15.93
N THR A 292 16.38 -3.07 16.35
CA THR A 292 17.21 -2.15 17.14
C THR A 292 17.48 -0.85 16.39
N ARG A 293 17.79 -0.93 15.09
CA ARG A 293 18.04 0.27 14.27
C ARG A 293 16.78 1.08 14.02
N ARG A 294 15.62 0.43 13.85
CA ARG A 294 14.33 1.11 13.74
C ARG A 294 14.04 1.95 14.97
N GLN A 295 14.28 1.41 16.16
CA GLN A 295 14.15 2.17 17.39
C GLN A 295 15.00 3.44 17.38
N SER A 296 16.27 3.34 16.95
CA SER A 296 17.13 4.52 16.77
C SER A 296 16.61 5.49 15.70
N CYS A 297 16.05 4.99 14.60
CA CYS A 297 15.40 5.84 13.59
C CYS A 297 14.17 6.56 14.15
N ASP A 298 13.36 5.88 14.94
CA ASP A 298 12.12 6.41 15.51
C ASP A 298 12.40 7.49 16.56
N GLU A 299 13.50 7.34 17.30
CA GLU A 299 14.04 8.37 18.22
C GLU A 299 14.67 9.56 17.47
N ALA A 300 15.18 9.36 16.25
CA ALA A 300 15.92 10.37 15.48
C ALA A 300 15.11 11.07 14.37
N LEU A 301 13.93 10.55 14.02
CA LEU A 301 13.01 11.11 13.00
C LEU A 301 12.55 12.55 13.28
N TYR A 302 12.88 13.10 14.45
CA TYR A 302 12.67 14.50 14.82
C TYR A 302 13.71 15.48 14.22
N GLN A 303 14.74 14.98 13.53
CA GLN A 303 15.76 15.79 12.89
C GLN A 303 15.91 15.38 11.43
N ASP A 304 15.72 16.32 10.49
CA ASP A 304 15.90 16.13 9.04
C ASP A 304 17.39 15.97 8.63
N ASN A 305 18.18 15.36 9.51
CA ASN A 305 19.63 15.24 9.44
C ASN A 305 20.07 13.93 8.77
N ILE A 306 21.32 13.90 8.31
CA ILE A 306 21.99 12.71 7.79
C ILE A 306 21.99 11.63 8.89
N ALA A 307 21.42 10.45 8.62
CA ALA A 307 21.26 9.40 9.63
C ALA A 307 22.57 8.81 10.10
N ILE A 308 23.58 8.85 9.22
CA ILE A 308 24.90 8.31 9.47
C ILE A 308 25.93 9.39 9.13
N PRO A 309 26.27 10.27 10.08
CA PRO A 309 27.13 11.43 9.80
C PRO A 309 28.57 11.05 9.46
N SER A 310 29.04 9.89 9.92
CA SER A 310 30.37 9.37 9.59
C SER A 310 30.36 8.58 8.28
N GLN A 311 31.20 9.00 7.32
CA GLN A 311 31.42 8.26 6.06
C GLN A 311 31.86 6.81 6.30
N LEU A 312 32.60 6.55 7.38
CA LEU A 312 33.03 5.20 7.75
C LEU A 312 31.83 4.32 8.13
N HIS A 313 30.93 4.85 8.97
CA HIS A 313 29.71 4.14 9.35
C HIS A 313 28.76 3.95 8.17
N LYS A 314 28.70 4.93 7.25
CA LYS A 314 27.93 4.83 6.02
C LYS A 314 28.47 3.70 5.14
N ALA A 315 29.78 3.67 4.89
CA ALA A 315 30.42 2.60 4.12
C ALA A 315 30.19 1.23 4.77
N ALA A 316 30.36 1.12 6.09
CA ALA A 316 30.10 -0.13 6.83
C ALA A 316 28.64 -0.60 6.73
N PHE A 317 27.68 0.33 6.70
CA PHE A 317 26.28 -0.02 6.47
C PHE A 317 26.00 -0.42 5.03
N LEU A 318 26.52 0.30 4.04
CA LEU A 318 26.34 -0.05 2.63
C LEU A 318 26.98 -1.40 2.30
N ARG A 319 28.04 -1.80 3.01
CA ARG A 319 28.59 -3.16 2.93
C ARG A 319 27.59 -4.24 3.33
N THR A 320 26.58 -3.95 4.15
CA THR A 320 25.50 -4.91 4.49
C THR A 320 24.57 -5.21 3.31
N LEU A 321 24.75 -4.51 2.19
CA LEU A 321 23.92 -4.56 0.99
C LEU A 321 24.71 -4.87 -0.30
N GLY A 322 26.04 -5.01 -0.21
CA GLY A 322 26.92 -5.08 -1.40
C GLY A 322 27.12 -6.48 -1.97
N HIS A 323 28.23 -6.68 -2.69
CA HIS A 323 28.52 -7.90 -3.46
C HIS A 323 29.20 -9.01 -2.64
N VAL A 324 29.32 -10.20 -3.24
CA VAL A 324 29.95 -11.39 -2.65
C VAL A 324 31.40 -11.15 -2.21
N SER A 325 32.14 -10.27 -2.89
CA SER A 325 33.53 -9.92 -2.53
C SER A 325 33.66 -9.36 -1.11
N ILE A 326 32.57 -8.84 -0.54
CA ILE A 326 32.53 -8.39 0.85
C ILE A 326 32.75 -9.57 1.83
N LEU A 327 32.41 -10.80 1.45
CA LEU A 327 32.56 -12.01 2.28
C LEU A 327 33.96 -12.63 2.26
N GLU A 328 34.84 -12.15 1.38
CA GLU A 328 36.26 -12.55 1.32
C GLU A 328 37.04 -12.01 2.54
N ASP A 329 36.59 -10.90 3.14
CA ASP A 329 37.12 -10.40 4.40
C ASP A 329 36.62 -11.28 5.58
N HIS A 330 37.53 -11.97 6.26
CA HIS A 330 37.21 -12.87 7.37
C HIS A 330 36.43 -12.18 8.51
N LEU A 331 36.61 -10.87 8.72
CA LEU A 331 35.87 -10.10 9.73
C LEU A 331 34.43 -9.76 9.29
N ALA A 332 34.15 -9.82 7.98
CA ALA A 332 32.83 -9.56 7.41
C ALA A 332 31.84 -10.72 7.59
N ARG A 333 32.35 -11.96 7.74
CA ARG A 333 31.54 -13.19 7.90
C ARG A 333 30.74 -13.29 9.20
N HIS A 334 30.98 -12.43 10.20
CA HIS A 334 30.14 -12.38 11.39
C HIS A 334 29.24 -11.14 11.44
N ASN A 335 29.55 -10.12 10.64
CA ASN A 335 28.97 -8.80 10.80
C ASN A 335 27.84 -8.48 9.82
N TYR A 336 27.66 -9.26 8.75
CA TYR A 336 26.70 -8.96 7.68
C TYR A 336 25.74 -10.13 7.40
N PRO A 337 24.81 -10.43 8.33
CA PRO A 337 23.94 -11.61 8.21
C PRO A 337 23.02 -11.56 6.98
N PHE A 338 22.65 -10.36 6.50
CA PHE A 338 21.84 -10.22 5.29
C PHE A 338 22.60 -10.61 4.02
N VAL A 339 23.86 -10.18 3.89
CA VAL A 339 24.73 -10.55 2.76
C VAL A 339 24.99 -12.05 2.76
N GLN A 340 25.31 -12.62 3.93
CA GLN A 340 25.50 -14.07 4.07
C GLN A 340 24.29 -14.87 3.64
N LEU A 341 23.09 -14.39 3.99
CA LEU A 341 21.85 -15.04 3.60
C LEU A 341 21.63 -14.97 2.08
N MET A 342 21.89 -13.81 1.45
CA MET A 342 21.70 -13.62 0.00
C MET A 342 22.75 -14.32 -0.88
N PHE A 343 23.86 -14.77 -0.29
CA PHE A 343 24.93 -15.50 -0.96
C PHE A 343 25.15 -16.91 -0.37
N ASP A 344 24.24 -17.40 0.48
CA ASP A 344 24.28 -18.80 0.92
C ASP A 344 24.02 -19.70 -0.30
N PRO A 345 24.93 -20.61 -0.67
CA PRO A 345 24.82 -21.35 -1.94
C PRO A 345 23.53 -22.16 -2.10
N ALA A 346 23.01 -22.70 -0.99
CA ALA A 346 21.81 -23.51 -1.02
C ALA A 346 20.55 -22.65 -1.18
N LEU A 347 20.45 -21.57 -0.41
CA LEU A 347 19.33 -20.63 -0.49
C LEU A 347 19.35 -19.84 -1.81
N ASP A 348 20.53 -19.44 -2.28
CA ASP A 348 20.74 -18.73 -3.53
C ASP A 348 20.16 -19.52 -4.72
N ALA A 349 20.45 -20.81 -4.80
CA ALA A 349 19.92 -21.68 -5.84
C ALA A 349 18.38 -21.78 -5.80
N GLU A 350 17.79 -21.86 -4.60
CA GLU A 350 16.32 -21.90 -4.45
C GLU A 350 15.66 -20.56 -4.83
N ILE A 351 16.27 -19.44 -4.45
CA ILE A 351 15.81 -18.10 -4.82
C ILE A 351 15.91 -17.90 -6.34
N HIS A 352 17.04 -18.27 -6.95
CA HIS A 352 17.25 -18.17 -8.39
C HIS A 352 16.22 -19.00 -9.16
N ALA A 353 15.98 -20.25 -8.75
CA ALA A 353 14.96 -21.11 -9.35
C ALA A 353 13.54 -20.51 -9.24
N TYR A 354 13.23 -19.87 -8.10
CA TYR A 354 11.95 -19.17 -7.92
C TYR A 354 11.79 -17.97 -8.86
N ILE A 355 12.86 -17.19 -9.06
CA ILE A 355 12.89 -16.03 -9.97
C ILE A 355 12.78 -16.51 -11.43
N ALA A 356 13.53 -17.54 -11.82
CA ALA A 356 13.47 -18.13 -13.15
C ALA A 356 12.05 -18.58 -13.50
N GLU A 357 11.36 -19.21 -12.54
CA GLU A 357 9.97 -19.62 -12.71
C GLU A 357 9.02 -18.41 -12.85
N ALA A 358 9.21 -17.35 -12.07
CA ALA A 358 8.43 -16.11 -12.20
C ALA A 358 8.63 -15.46 -13.57
N VAL A 359 9.86 -15.39 -14.07
CA VAL A 359 10.19 -14.87 -15.40
C VAL A 359 9.60 -15.75 -16.50
N ARG A 360 9.67 -17.08 -16.37
CA ARG A 360 9.07 -18.02 -17.31
C ARG A 360 7.56 -17.82 -17.42
N ILE A 361 6.87 -17.65 -16.30
CA ILE A 361 5.43 -17.31 -16.25
C ILE A 361 5.21 -15.96 -16.95
N MET A 362 6.02 -14.95 -16.64
CA MET A 362 5.94 -13.62 -17.25
C MET A 362 6.11 -13.65 -18.77
N MET A 363 7.07 -14.39 -19.30
CA MET A 363 7.27 -14.47 -20.75
C MET A 363 6.18 -15.29 -21.44
N ARG A 364 5.73 -16.38 -20.80
CA ARG A 364 4.73 -17.27 -21.39
C ARG A 364 3.34 -16.66 -21.46
N TYR A 365 2.95 -15.92 -20.43
CA TYR A 365 1.60 -15.36 -20.30
C TYR A 365 1.55 -13.84 -20.47
N GLY A 366 2.70 -13.17 -20.39
CA GLY A 366 2.82 -11.78 -20.79
C GLY A 366 2.84 -11.67 -22.30
N THR A 367 2.23 -10.61 -22.79
CA THR A 367 1.93 -10.41 -24.22
C THR A 367 2.22 -8.97 -24.67
N SER A 368 2.66 -8.14 -23.72
CA SER A 368 2.96 -6.74 -23.96
C SER A 368 4.09 -6.25 -23.06
N GLN A 369 4.74 -5.18 -23.49
CA GLN A 369 5.76 -4.48 -22.71
C GLN A 369 5.23 -3.99 -21.35
N ARG A 370 3.92 -3.74 -21.22
CA ARG A 370 3.31 -3.32 -19.93
C ARG A 370 3.25 -4.45 -18.90
N SER A 371 3.08 -5.68 -19.35
CA SER A 371 3.11 -6.88 -18.48
C SER A 371 4.52 -7.37 -18.17
N PHE A 372 5.52 -6.82 -18.86
CA PHE A 372 6.92 -7.14 -18.68
C PHE A 372 7.51 -6.32 -17.52
N ILE A 373 8.26 -6.98 -16.65
CA ILE A 373 8.97 -6.35 -15.53
C ILE A 373 10.47 -6.40 -15.85
N PRO A 374 11.06 -5.29 -16.34
CA PRO A 374 12.49 -5.24 -16.73
C PRO A 374 13.42 -5.75 -15.64
N LEU A 375 13.12 -5.42 -14.38
CA LEU A 375 13.92 -5.84 -13.24
C LEU A 375 13.99 -7.36 -13.05
N LEU A 376 12.90 -8.10 -13.31
CA LEU A 376 12.91 -9.56 -13.17
C LEU A 376 13.77 -10.22 -14.25
N TRP A 377 13.68 -9.70 -15.48
CA TRP A 377 14.49 -10.17 -16.60
C TRP A 377 15.98 -9.87 -16.38
N ALA A 378 16.33 -8.61 -16.09
CA ALA A 378 17.70 -8.21 -15.81
C ALA A 378 18.25 -8.99 -14.60
N GLY A 379 17.44 -9.18 -13.56
CA GLY A 379 17.81 -9.94 -12.37
C GLY A 379 18.08 -11.41 -12.63
N LEU A 380 17.34 -12.05 -13.55
CA LEU A 380 17.61 -13.43 -13.98
C LEU A 380 18.91 -13.50 -14.80
N ARG A 381 19.12 -12.55 -15.73
CA ARG A 381 20.31 -12.49 -16.59
C ARG A 381 21.60 -12.25 -15.79
N ASP A 382 21.55 -11.33 -14.82
CA ASP A 382 22.73 -10.82 -14.10
C ASP A 382 22.86 -11.41 -12.69
N TRP A 383 22.15 -12.51 -12.38
CA TRP A 383 21.97 -13.01 -11.02
C TRP A 383 23.29 -13.21 -10.26
N GLU A 384 24.30 -13.75 -10.94
CA GLU A 384 25.61 -14.06 -10.38
C GLU A 384 26.41 -12.81 -9.97
N THR A 385 26.21 -11.69 -10.68
CA THR A 385 26.94 -10.44 -10.43
C THR A 385 26.20 -9.48 -9.50
N CYS A 386 24.88 -9.69 -9.30
CA CYS A 386 24.04 -8.82 -8.48
C CYS A 386 24.51 -8.68 -7.04
N SER A 387 24.41 -7.46 -6.50
CA SER A 387 24.55 -7.19 -5.06
C SER A 387 23.45 -7.87 -4.22
N ALA A 388 23.68 -8.04 -2.92
CA ALA A 388 22.66 -8.55 -1.98
C ALA A 388 21.39 -7.69 -1.96
N TRP A 389 21.53 -6.37 -2.11
CA TRP A 389 20.42 -5.45 -2.26
C TRP A 389 19.56 -5.78 -3.48
N THR A 390 20.20 -5.91 -4.64
CA THR A 390 19.52 -6.18 -5.91
C THR A 390 18.87 -7.55 -5.90
N ARG A 391 19.56 -8.59 -5.40
CA ARG A 391 18.98 -9.93 -5.21
C ARG A 391 17.70 -9.89 -4.35
N GLY A 392 17.73 -9.19 -3.22
CA GLY A 392 16.56 -9.05 -2.36
C GLY A 392 15.40 -8.29 -3.04
N LYS A 393 15.70 -7.27 -3.85
CA LYS A 393 14.69 -6.52 -4.61
C LYS A 393 14.06 -7.36 -5.72
N ILE A 394 14.87 -8.14 -6.44
CA ILE A 394 14.39 -9.07 -7.47
C ILE A 394 13.50 -10.13 -6.81
N LEU A 395 13.88 -10.69 -5.65
CA LEU A 395 13.06 -11.66 -4.92
C LEU A 395 11.69 -11.07 -4.53
N LEU A 396 11.65 -9.84 -3.99
CA LEU A 396 10.37 -9.18 -3.68
C LEU A 396 9.54 -8.90 -4.94
N ALA A 397 10.16 -8.47 -6.03
CA ALA A 397 9.47 -8.27 -7.30
C ALA A 397 8.87 -9.58 -7.82
N ALA A 398 9.61 -10.70 -7.72
CA ALA A 398 9.17 -12.01 -8.18
C ALA A 398 7.99 -12.51 -7.33
N ARG A 399 8.07 -12.32 -6.01
CA ARG A 399 6.98 -12.62 -5.08
C ARG A 399 5.73 -11.83 -5.41
N ASN A 400 5.84 -10.51 -5.51
CA ASN A 400 4.72 -9.63 -5.81
C ASN A 400 4.07 -9.99 -7.16
N TYR A 401 4.91 -10.32 -8.16
CA TYR A 401 4.43 -10.77 -9.47
C TYR A 401 3.63 -12.08 -9.35
N ARG A 402 4.17 -13.11 -8.69
CA ARG A 402 3.47 -14.38 -8.52
C ARG A 402 2.17 -14.23 -7.72
N GLU A 403 2.17 -13.42 -6.66
CA GLU A 403 0.96 -13.13 -5.90
C GLU A 403 -0.09 -12.38 -6.74
N ALA A 404 0.34 -11.49 -7.64
CA ALA A 404 -0.57 -10.84 -8.59
C ALA A 404 -1.14 -11.86 -9.60
N VAL A 405 -0.31 -12.74 -10.15
CA VAL A 405 -0.73 -13.81 -11.06
C VAL A 405 -1.72 -14.77 -10.39
N GLU A 406 -1.44 -15.23 -9.17
CA GLU A 406 -2.34 -16.15 -8.45
C GLU A 406 -3.65 -15.46 -8.07
N ARG A 407 -3.63 -14.17 -7.68
CA ARG A 407 -4.86 -13.39 -7.50
C ARG A 407 -5.65 -13.27 -8.81
N GLY A 408 -4.98 -13.01 -9.91
CA GLY A 408 -5.59 -12.96 -11.24
C GLY A 408 -6.23 -14.30 -11.63
N LYS A 409 -5.54 -15.42 -11.41
CA LYS A 409 -6.09 -16.78 -11.62
C LYS A 409 -7.31 -17.04 -10.73
N ALA A 410 -7.23 -16.73 -9.43
CA ALA A 410 -8.34 -16.94 -8.51
C ALA A 410 -9.57 -16.09 -8.88
N GLN A 411 -9.36 -14.86 -9.35
CA GLN A 411 -10.43 -14.02 -9.89
C GLN A 411 -11.00 -14.61 -11.18
N HIS A 412 -10.16 -15.03 -12.13
CA HIS A 412 -10.62 -15.65 -13.37
C HIS A 412 -11.37 -16.96 -13.17
N VAL A 413 -10.96 -17.81 -12.21
CA VAL A 413 -11.71 -19.02 -11.85
C VAL A 413 -13.08 -18.62 -11.30
N LYS A 414 -13.16 -17.62 -10.41
CA LYS A 414 -14.47 -17.14 -9.91
C LYS A 414 -15.35 -16.58 -11.02
N PHE A 415 -14.80 -15.81 -11.95
CA PHE A 415 -15.54 -15.27 -13.08
C PHE A 415 -15.97 -16.36 -14.07
N LYS A 416 -15.09 -17.29 -14.45
CA LYS A 416 -15.44 -18.43 -15.32
C LYS A 416 -16.44 -19.36 -14.66
N THR A 417 -16.32 -19.64 -13.36
CA THR A 417 -17.32 -20.44 -12.65
C THR A 417 -18.67 -19.73 -12.62
N ASN A 418 -18.69 -18.41 -12.41
CA ASN A 418 -19.92 -17.63 -12.49
C ASN A 418 -20.51 -17.57 -13.90
N GLU A 419 -19.69 -17.37 -14.94
CA GLU A 419 -20.11 -17.41 -16.35
C GLU A 419 -20.61 -18.80 -16.75
N LEU A 420 -19.96 -19.87 -16.29
CA LEU A 420 -20.34 -21.24 -16.58
C LEU A 420 -21.65 -21.60 -15.87
N LEU A 421 -21.84 -21.17 -14.62
CA LEU A 421 -23.13 -21.25 -13.92
C LEU A 421 -24.25 -20.49 -14.65
N VAL A 422 -23.98 -19.24 -15.07
CA VAL A 422 -24.93 -18.44 -15.87
C VAL A 422 -25.24 -19.11 -17.21
N SER A 423 -24.24 -19.66 -17.91
CA SER A 423 -24.42 -20.37 -19.19
C SER A 423 -25.19 -21.69 -19.05
N MET A 424 -25.18 -22.29 -17.86
CA MET A 424 -26.00 -23.46 -17.53
C MET A 424 -27.42 -23.09 -17.07
N GLY A 425 -27.80 -21.81 -17.16
CA GLY A 425 -29.10 -21.30 -16.69
C GLY A 425 -29.24 -21.34 -15.17
N LEU A 426 -28.14 -21.52 -14.44
CA LEU A 426 -28.09 -21.50 -12.99
C LEU A 426 -27.67 -20.10 -12.56
N GLU A 427 -28.68 -19.26 -12.30
CA GLU A 427 -28.47 -18.01 -11.58
C GLU A 427 -27.63 -18.29 -10.31
N PRO A 428 -26.52 -17.56 -10.08
CA PRO A 428 -25.57 -17.84 -8.99
C PRO A 428 -26.14 -17.65 -7.57
N ASN A 429 -27.44 -17.41 -7.44
CA ASN A 429 -28.16 -17.16 -6.20
C ASN A 429 -29.00 -18.34 -5.69
N HIS A 430 -28.99 -19.50 -6.35
CA HIS A 430 -29.62 -20.71 -5.81
C HIS A 430 -28.63 -21.51 -4.97
N SER A 431 -28.82 -21.42 -3.65
CA SER A 431 -28.15 -22.25 -2.63
C SER A 431 -28.08 -23.71 -3.07
N LEU A 432 -26.88 -24.29 -3.12
CA LEU A 432 -26.61 -25.70 -3.46
C LEU A 432 -27.21 -26.70 -2.44
N ALA A 433 -27.94 -26.22 -1.44
CA ALA A 433 -28.59 -27.04 -0.41
C ALA A 433 -29.79 -27.87 -0.90
N HIS A 434 -30.27 -27.68 -2.13
CA HIS A 434 -31.44 -28.39 -2.67
C HIS A 434 -31.27 -29.00 -4.06
N LEU A 435 -30.05 -29.30 -4.50
CA LEU A 435 -29.90 -30.19 -5.66
C LEU A 435 -30.07 -31.64 -5.18
N PRO A 436 -31.10 -32.39 -5.64
CA PRO A 436 -31.05 -33.83 -5.57
C PRO A 436 -29.78 -34.26 -6.31
N SER A 437 -28.97 -35.13 -5.70
CA SER A 437 -27.76 -35.65 -6.32
C SER A 437 -28.07 -36.13 -7.76
N LEU A 438 -27.11 -35.98 -8.68
CA LEU A 438 -27.23 -36.50 -10.04
C LEU A 438 -27.67 -37.97 -10.06
N THR A 439 -27.28 -38.72 -9.03
CA THR A 439 -27.74 -40.07 -8.72
C THR A 439 -29.27 -40.14 -8.54
N ALA A 440 -29.89 -39.29 -7.70
CA ALA A 440 -31.33 -39.32 -7.46
C ALA A 440 -32.17 -39.00 -8.71
N ARG A 441 -31.68 -38.14 -9.62
CA ARG A 441 -32.35 -37.89 -10.91
C ARG A 441 -32.19 -39.06 -11.89
N GLN A 442 -31.02 -39.72 -11.91
CA GLN A 442 -30.82 -40.92 -12.73
C GLN A 442 -31.62 -42.12 -12.22
N THR A 443 -31.77 -42.30 -10.91
CA THR A 443 -32.62 -43.33 -10.29
C THR A 443 -34.07 -43.20 -10.75
N ARG A 444 -34.63 -41.98 -10.78
CA ARG A 444 -36.01 -41.74 -11.25
C ARG A 444 -36.18 -41.95 -12.75
N ARG A 445 -35.16 -41.66 -13.55
CA ARG A 445 -35.27 -41.69 -15.01
C ARG A 445 -35.04 -43.09 -15.58
N ASN A 446 -34.19 -43.89 -14.94
CA ASN A 446 -33.80 -45.21 -15.44
C ASN A 446 -34.39 -46.36 -14.59
N GLY A 447 -35.01 -46.07 -13.44
CA GLY A 447 -35.57 -47.08 -12.53
C GLY A 447 -34.51 -47.92 -11.80
N ILE A 448 -33.22 -47.62 -12.00
CA ILE A 448 -32.09 -48.37 -11.44
C ILE A 448 -31.72 -47.78 -10.08
N SER A 449 -31.71 -48.61 -9.03
CA SER A 449 -31.41 -48.18 -7.67
C SER A 449 -29.96 -47.71 -7.53
N GLU A 450 -29.69 -46.79 -6.59
CA GLU A 450 -28.34 -46.26 -6.36
C GLU A 450 -27.32 -47.36 -5.95
N CYS A 451 -27.80 -48.42 -5.29
CA CYS A 451 -26.99 -49.58 -4.94
C CYS A 451 -26.51 -50.35 -6.18
N GLU A 452 -27.40 -50.51 -7.17
CA GLU A 452 -27.10 -51.21 -8.42
C GLU A 452 -26.12 -50.42 -9.31
N LEU A 453 -26.23 -49.09 -9.32
CA LEU A 453 -25.26 -48.23 -10.03
C LEU A 453 -23.85 -48.34 -9.43
N ARG A 454 -23.73 -48.38 -8.10
CA ARG A 454 -22.43 -48.55 -7.44
C ARG A 454 -21.83 -49.94 -7.69
N ALA A 455 -22.67 -50.98 -7.73
CA ALA A 455 -22.22 -52.35 -8.02
C ALA A 455 -21.73 -52.56 -9.47
N ARG A 456 -22.11 -51.68 -10.42
CA ARG A 456 -21.62 -51.74 -11.80
C ARG A 456 -20.32 -50.96 -12.04
N TRP A 457 -19.98 -50.05 -11.14
CA TRP A 457 -18.88 -49.08 -11.32
C TRP A 457 -17.75 -49.25 -10.31
N GLY A 458 -17.90 -50.15 -9.33
CA GLY A 458 -16.80 -50.76 -8.58
C GLY A 458 -16.56 -52.17 -9.08
#